data_AF-A0AAW1NZB8-F1
#
_entry.id   AF-A0AAW1NZB8-F1
#
_cell.length_a   1.000
_cell.length_b   1.000
_cell.length_c   1.000
_cell.angle_alpha   90.00
_cell.angle_beta   90.00
_cell.angle_gamma   90.00
#
_symmetry.space_group_name_H-M   'P 1'
#
loop_
_entity.id
_entity.type
_entity.pdbx_description
1 polymer ?
#
loop_
_entity_poly.entity_id
_entity_poly.type
_entity_poly.pdbx_seq_one_letter_code
_entity_poly.pdbx_strand_id
1 'polypeptide(L)'
;MWLEDVVYGALAKGVNKPTVVVLNVALVSCIFCLVCLLAISCLSAPALAPHVGFMIFLATALTVTVNWFLAQRKCVTAVEIGSLRPYLARRSMASAAKSAGAARGKTVAVAVSGGVDSAVAAMLLKQQGHDVVGVFMRNWDEGEETGNGNCSVEQDCRDAQRVCRHLDLPFYEADFVERYWHEVFLDFVAQCGRGLTPNPDLPCNRRIKFDALRKFAEGLGADTLATGHYARLAHSGEGKPPLLLRGVDSSKDQSYFLASVHGDALRNVLFPLGALRKADVRSMAAEAGLAAASRRSSAGICFIGRRNFGDFISQYVAPMPGRFVEVGSGCDLGPCAKLAAITHGQRAGIGGAADRMYVVGKDVPQRIVYVARGGDHAALFTNTALLHEPHWISGAAPVALMEAPGMDCSYKARYRQEVHQCEEQGLEVPAACLTD
;
A
#
# COMPACT_ATOMS: atom_id res chain seq x y z
N MET A 1 16.23 -9.49 41.11
CA MET A 1 15.01 -9.67 41.93
C MET A 1 13.76 -9.16 41.22
N TRP A 2 13.30 -7.90 41.33
CA TRP A 2 12.04 -7.48 40.67
C TRP A 2 12.03 -7.67 39.14
N LEU A 3 13.18 -7.43 38.48
CA LEU A 3 13.37 -7.63 37.04
C LEU A 3 13.51 -9.10 36.62
N GLU A 4 14.00 -9.98 37.52
CA GLU A 4 14.07 -11.41 37.23
C GLU A 4 12.66 -12.03 37.24
N ASP A 5 11.81 -11.62 38.17
CA ASP A 5 10.42 -12.10 38.25
C ASP A 5 9.57 -11.64 37.06
N VAL A 6 9.82 -10.43 36.52
CA VAL A 6 9.13 -9.91 35.32
C VAL A 6 9.56 -10.67 34.06
N VAL A 7 10.86 -10.97 33.92
CA VAL A 7 11.39 -11.67 32.73
C VAL A 7 11.05 -13.16 32.77
N TYR A 8 11.19 -13.82 33.91
CA TYR A 8 10.79 -15.23 34.07
C TYR A 8 9.28 -15.41 34.01
N GLY A 9 8.49 -14.47 34.56
CA GLY A 9 7.03 -14.47 34.48
C GLY A 9 6.49 -14.27 33.07
N ALA A 10 7.16 -13.48 32.22
CA ALA A 10 6.79 -13.28 30.82
C ALA A 10 7.15 -14.48 29.93
N LEU A 11 8.28 -15.15 30.20
CA LEU A 11 8.73 -16.34 29.45
C LEU A 11 7.90 -17.59 29.79
N ALA A 12 7.41 -17.73 31.02
CA ALA A 12 6.55 -18.85 31.43
C ALA A 12 5.12 -18.78 30.83
N LYS A 13 4.71 -17.61 30.30
CA LYS A 13 3.35 -17.37 29.76
C LYS A 13 3.25 -17.41 28.22
N GLY A 14 4.31 -17.83 27.53
CA GLY A 14 4.26 -18.03 26.06
C GLY A 14 4.04 -16.74 25.25
N VAL A 15 4.66 -15.64 25.66
CA VAL A 15 4.57 -14.36 24.93
C VAL A 15 5.39 -14.41 23.64
N ASN A 16 4.82 -13.87 22.55
CA ASN A 16 5.37 -13.87 21.19
C ASN A 16 6.77 -13.22 21.07
N LYS A 17 7.59 -13.77 20.16
CA LYS A 17 8.99 -13.37 19.85
C LYS A 17 9.28 -11.85 19.79
N PRO A 18 8.45 -10.99 19.16
CA PRO A 18 8.73 -9.55 19.09
C PRO A 18 8.74 -8.85 20.46
N THR A 19 7.93 -9.28 21.43
CA THR A 19 7.86 -8.65 22.76
C THR A 19 9.15 -8.85 23.56
N VAL A 20 9.81 -10.01 23.36
CA VAL A 20 11.10 -10.33 23.99
C VAL A 20 12.25 -9.50 23.39
N VAL A 21 12.18 -9.16 22.10
CA VAL A 21 13.17 -8.30 21.44
C VAL A 21 13.02 -6.84 21.91
N VAL A 22 11.79 -6.33 21.98
CA VAL A 22 11.52 -4.95 22.43
C VAL A 22 11.91 -4.75 23.90
N LEU A 23 11.58 -5.69 24.80
CA LEU A 23 12.02 -5.63 26.20
C LEU A 23 13.55 -5.64 26.33
N ASN A 24 14.26 -6.40 25.49
CA ASN A 24 15.72 -6.49 25.55
C ASN A 24 16.43 -5.24 25.00
N VAL A 25 15.93 -4.63 23.91
CA VAL A 25 16.48 -3.37 23.39
C VAL A 25 16.28 -2.23 24.41
N ALA A 26 15.12 -2.21 25.07
CA ALA A 26 14.86 -1.26 26.16
C ALA A 26 15.79 -1.50 27.35
N LEU A 27 16.03 -2.75 27.74
CA LEU A 27 16.92 -3.11 28.85
C LEU A 27 18.38 -2.70 28.57
N VAL A 28 18.90 -3.00 27.37
CA VAL A 28 20.26 -2.63 26.97
C VAL A 28 20.41 -1.11 26.90
N SER A 29 19.40 -0.40 26.38
CA SER A 29 19.40 1.07 26.32
C SER A 29 19.36 1.71 27.72
N CYS A 30 18.56 1.16 28.64
CA CYS A 30 18.50 1.61 30.03
C CYS A 30 19.83 1.39 30.76
N ILE A 31 20.47 0.23 30.58
CA ILE A 31 21.78 -0.07 31.17
C ILE A 31 22.83 0.89 30.62
N PHE A 32 22.85 1.13 29.31
CA PHE A 32 23.79 2.07 28.69
C PHE A 32 23.59 3.50 29.20
N CYS A 33 22.34 3.94 29.32
CA CYS A 33 22.00 5.27 29.86
C CYS A 33 22.43 5.42 31.33
N LEU A 34 22.22 4.38 32.15
CA LEU A 34 22.65 4.35 33.55
C LEU A 34 24.18 4.40 33.67
N VAL A 35 24.91 3.68 32.83
CA VAL A 35 26.39 3.70 32.78
C VAL A 35 26.90 5.08 32.38
N CYS A 36 26.27 5.73 31.38
CA CYS A 36 26.61 7.11 31.00
C CYS A 36 26.36 8.10 32.13
N LEU A 37 25.22 8.01 32.83
CA LEU A 37 24.90 8.90 33.96
C LEU A 37 25.87 8.71 35.15
N LEU A 38 26.28 7.46 35.41
CA LEU A 38 27.29 7.15 36.44
C LEU A 38 28.68 7.65 36.05
N ALA A 39 29.07 7.53 34.77
CA ALA A 39 30.33 8.06 34.26
C ALA A 39 30.39 9.60 34.35
N ILE A 40 29.27 10.29 34.07
CA ILE A 40 29.16 11.75 34.22
C ILE A 40 29.27 12.16 35.69
N SER A 41 28.66 11.39 36.61
CA SER A 41 28.72 11.65 38.05
C SER A 41 30.13 11.47 38.64
N CYS A 42 30.98 10.64 38.02
CA CYS A 42 32.38 10.46 38.41
C CYS A 42 33.28 11.65 38.07
N LEU A 43 32.91 12.52 37.13
CA LEU A 43 33.65 13.76 36.84
C LEU A 43 33.59 14.74 38.02
N SER A 44 32.58 14.61 38.90
CA SER A 44 32.37 15.45 40.08
C SER A 44 32.85 14.83 41.42
N ALA A 45 33.22 13.55 41.46
CA ALA A 45 33.63 12.87 42.70
C ALA A 45 34.62 11.71 42.44
N PRO A 46 35.95 11.95 42.49
CA PRO A 46 36.98 10.98 42.10
C PRO A 46 37.11 9.76 43.04
N ALA A 47 36.53 9.80 44.24
CA ALA A 47 36.57 8.68 45.20
C ALA A 47 35.71 7.46 44.80
N LEU A 48 34.81 7.59 43.81
CA LEU A 48 33.89 6.53 43.37
C LEU A 48 34.40 5.71 42.17
N ALA A 49 35.55 6.09 41.58
CA ALA A 49 36.13 5.46 40.40
C ALA A 49 36.29 3.92 40.46
N PRO A 50 36.77 3.30 41.56
CA PRO A 50 36.95 1.85 41.59
C PRO A 50 35.64 1.05 41.58
N HIS A 51 34.53 1.63 42.06
CA HIS A 51 33.22 0.98 42.05
C HIS A 51 32.53 1.05 40.68
N VAL A 52 32.80 2.10 39.89
CA VAL A 52 32.28 2.23 38.52
C VAL A 52 32.93 1.24 37.56
N GLY A 53 34.24 0.99 37.71
CA GLY A 53 34.93 -0.06 36.94
C GLY A 53 34.32 -1.46 37.14
N PHE A 54 33.96 -1.79 38.38
CA PHE A 54 33.31 -3.07 38.71
C PHE A 54 31.90 -3.17 38.13
N MET A 55 31.11 -2.10 38.17
CA MET A 55 29.76 -2.05 37.59
C MET A 55 29.78 -2.17 36.06
N ILE A 56 30.73 -1.52 35.37
CA ILE A 56 30.90 -1.64 33.92
C ILE A 56 31.29 -3.07 33.55
N PHE A 57 32.17 -3.69 34.32
CA PHE A 57 32.56 -5.09 34.12
C PHE A 57 31.35 -6.04 34.24
N LEU A 58 30.52 -5.86 35.28
CA LEU A 58 29.29 -6.65 35.47
C LEU A 58 28.27 -6.46 34.35
N ALA A 59 28.04 -5.22 33.90
CA ALA A 59 27.13 -4.92 32.79
C ALA A 59 27.62 -5.52 31.46
N THR A 60 28.93 -5.48 31.22
CA THR A 60 29.55 -6.07 30.03
C THR A 60 29.46 -7.60 30.07
N ALA A 61 29.75 -8.22 31.22
CA ALA A 61 29.62 -9.66 31.41
C ALA A 61 28.19 -10.14 31.19
N LEU A 62 27.19 -9.44 31.77
CA LEU A 62 25.77 -9.78 31.59
C LEU A 62 25.34 -9.68 30.11
N THR A 63 25.77 -8.64 29.40
CA THR A 63 25.47 -8.46 27.98
C THR A 63 26.08 -9.58 27.12
N VAL A 64 27.32 -9.99 27.42
CA VAL A 64 28.00 -11.09 26.73
C VAL A 64 27.30 -12.43 27.01
N THR A 65 26.91 -12.71 28.26
CA THR A 65 26.21 -13.94 28.62
C THR A 65 24.84 -14.02 27.95
N VAL A 66 24.09 -12.92 27.91
CA VAL A 66 22.78 -12.85 27.23
C VAL A 66 22.93 -13.05 25.72
N ASN A 67 23.89 -12.37 25.07
CA ASN A 67 24.15 -12.54 23.64
C ASN A 67 24.61 -13.96 23.30
N TRP A 68 25.45 -14.57 24.14
CA TRP A 68 25.87 -15.96 23.97
C TRP A 68 24.70 -16.94 24.09
N PHE A 69 23.79 -16.73 25.06
CA PHE A 69 22.60 -17.56 25.25
C PHE A 69 21.60 -17.42 24.09
N LEU A 70 21.46 -16.22 23.52
CA LEU A 70 20.63 -15.95 22.34
C LEU A 70 21.19 -16.59 21.07
N ALA A 71 22.53 -16.60 20.90
CA ALA A 71 23.20 -17.25 19.77
C ALA A 71 23.00 -18.78 19.78
N GLN A 72 22.93 -19.41 20.96
CA GLN A 72 22.73 -20.86 21.11
C GLN A 72 21.31 -21.33 20.75
N ARG A 73 20.29 -20.45 20.76
CA ARG A 73 18.88 -20.83 20.52
C ARG A 73 18.34 -20.59 19.10
N LYS A 74 19.20 -20.30 18.10
CA LYS A 74 18.80 -19.99 16.70
C LYS A 74 17.65 -18.96 16.60
N CYS A 75 17.55 -18.02 17.55
CA CYS A 75 16.42 -17.09 17.65
C CYS A 75 16.70 -15.69 17.09
N VAL A 76 17.87 -15.49 16.47
CA VAL A 76 18.23 -14.26 15.76
C VAL A 76 18.81 -14.67 14.42
N THR A 77 18.02 -14.57 13.35
CA THR A 77 18.59 -14.36 12.03
C THR A 77 19.33 -13.03 12.08
N ALA A 78 20.63 -13.07 11.86
CA ALA A 78 21.43 -11.87 11.73
C ALA A 78 20.77 -10.99 10.66
N VAL A 79 20.36 -9.79 11.04
CA VAL A 79 20.22 -8.69 10.09
C VAL A 79 21.62 -8.54 9.48
N GLU A 80 21.80 -9.00 8.23
CA GLU A 80 23.06 -8.84 7.53
C GLU A 80 23.37 -7.35 7.41
N ILE A 81 24.32 -6.88 8.23
CA ILE A 81 25.00 -5.58 8.11
C ILE A 81 25.78 -5.48 6.76
N GLY A 82 25.66 -6.47 5.87
CA GLY A 82 26.11 -6.44 4.48
C GLY A 82 25.35 -5.46 3.59
N SER A 83 24.08 -5.14 3.90
CA SER A 83 23.26 -4.23 3.07
C SER A 83 23.59 -2.73 3.25
N LEU A 84 24.34 -2.36 4.29
CA LEU A 84 24.75 -0.98 4.58
C LEU A 84 26.13 -0.60 4.03
N ARG A 85 26.94 -1.56 3.56
CA ARG A 85 28.25 -1.25 2.95
C ARG A 85 28.15 -0.43 1.66
N PRO A 86 27.17 -0.68 0.75
CA PRO A 86 26.93 0.22 -0.38
C PRO A 86 26.40 1.60 0.04
N TYR A 87 25.68 1.67 1.18
CA TYR A 87 25.06 2.89 1.70
C TYR A 87 26.10 3.90 2.23
N LEU A 88 27.07 3.44 3.01
CA LEU A 88 28.14 4.31 3.55
C LEU A 88 29.18 4.69 2.48
N ALA A 89 29.50 3.76 1.56
CA ALA A 89 30.41 4.03 0.45
C ALA A 89 29.87 5.10 -0.52
N ARG A 90 28.55 5.07 -0.82
CA ARG A 90 27.91 6.09 -1.66
C ARG A 90 27.67 7.40 -0.95
N ARG A 91 27.48 7.45 0.37
CA ARG A 91 27.35 8.74 1.07
C ARG A 91 28.67 9.52 1.06
N SER A 92 29.80 8.82 1.16
CA SER A 92 31.14 9.38 0.96
C SER A 92 31.34 9.87 -0.50
N MET A 93 30.97 9.06 -1.49
CA MET A 93 31.09 9.45 -2.91
C MET A 93 30.09 10.53 -3.34
N ALA A 94 28.88 10.58 -2.78
CA ALA A 94 27.88 11.63 -3.04
C ALA A 94 28.29 12.97 -2.40
N SER A 95 28.95 12.91 -1.23
CA SER A 95 29.60 14.08 -0.63
C SER A 95 30.79 14.57 -1.47
N ALA A 96 31.58 13.65 -2.04
CA ALA A 96 32.71 13.98 -2.90
C ALA A 96 32.32 14.39 -4.33
N ALA A 97 31.18 13.93 -4.85
CA ALA A 97 30.67 14.33 -6.17
C ALA A 97 29.96 15.68 -6.14
N LYS A 98 29.44 16.11 -4.97
CA LYS A 98 28.87 17.45 -4.79
C LYS A 98 29.89 18.58 -5.01
N SER A 99 31.20 18.28 -4.95
CA SER A 99 32.28 19.25 -5.22
C SER A 99 32.76 19.29 -6.68
N ALA A 100 32.29 18.39 -7.55
CA ALA A 100 32.66 18.37 -8.97
C ALA A 100 31.47 18.84 -9.83
N GLY A 101 31.46 20.14 -10.17
CA GLY A 101 30.37 20.90 -10.79
C GLY A 101 29.92 20.50 -12.21
N ALA A 102 29.48 19.26 -12.42
CA ALA A 102 28.59 18.91 -13.52
C ALA A 102 27.14 18.89 -13.01
N ALA A 103 26.25 19.66 -13.63
CA ALA A 103 24.83 19.68 -13.27
C ALA A 103 24.19 18.32 -13.62
N ARG A 104 24.23 17.35 -12.68
CA ARG A 104 23.44 16.13 -12.79
C ARG A 104 21.96 16.49 -12.77
N GLY A 105 21.18 15.85 -13.65
CA GLY A 105 19.72 15.89 -13.59
C GLY A 105 19.21 15.39 -12.24
N LYS A 106 17.99 15.79 -11.85
CA LYS A 106 17.35 15.36 -10.60
C LYS A 106 17.38 13.84 -10.45
N THR A 107 17.59 13.38 -9.23
CA THR A 107 17.53 11.95 -8.88
C THR A 107 16.06 11.52 -8.81
N VAL A 108 15.68 10.51 -9.60
CA VAL A 108 14.30 10.00 -9.67
C VAL A 108 14.26 8.56 -9.21
N ALA A 109 13.54 8.30 -8.10
CA ALA A 109 13.20 6.95 -7.69
C ALA A 109 11.98 6.48 -8.46
N VAL A 110 12.09 5.38 -9.21
CA VAL A 110 11.01 4.81 -9.99
C VAL A 110 10.49 3.55 -9.31
N ALA A 111 9.18 3.48 -9.07
CA ALA A 111 8.52 2.26 -8.63
C ALA A 111 8.54 1.21 -9.75
N VAL A 112 9.40 0.21 -9.66
CA VAL A 112 9.55 -0.85 -10.66
C VAL A 112 8.90 -2.13 -10.16
N SER A 113 7.85 -2.61 -10.84
CA SER A 113 7.08 -3.81 -10.48
C SER A 113 7.46 -5.05 -11.31
N GLY A 114 8.42 -4.92 -12.23
CA GLY A 114 8.74 -5.92 -13.24
C GLY A 114 7.75 -5.97 -14.41
N GLY A 115 6.71 -5.12 -14.40
CA GLY A 115 5.77 -4.97 -15.49
C GLY A 115 6.28 -4.02 -16.58
N VAL A 116 5.68 -4.10 -17.77
CA VAL A 116 6.06 -3.27 -18.93
C VAL A 116 5.92 -1.77 -18.66
N ASP A 117 4.92 -1.36 -17.90
CA ASP A 117 4.62 0.06 -17.64
C ASP A 117 5.74 0.72 -16.84
N SER A 118 6.11 0.13 -15.71
CA SER A 118 7.18 0.67 -14.87
C SER A 118 8.56 0.58 -15.53
N ALA A 119 8.79 -0.44 -16.36
CA ALA A 119 10.01 -0.57 -17.16
C ALA A 119 10.16 0.57 -18.18
N VAL A 120 9.11 0.87 -18.95
CA VAL A 120 9.13 1.98 -19.91
C VAL A 120 9.18 3.33 -19.21
N ALA A 121 8.49 3.49 -18.08
CA ALA A 121 8.59 4.71 -17.28
C ALA A 121 10.04 4.99 -16.83
N ALA A 122 10.75 3.97 -16.32
CA ALA A 122 12.16 4.09 -15.95
C ALA A 122 13.06 4.39 -17.15
N MET A 123 12.81 3.73 -18.29
CA MET A 123 13.55 3.95 -19.53
C MET A 123 13.41 5.39 -20.04
N LEU A 124 12.17 5.91 -20.10
CA LEU A 124 11.91 7.29 -20.55
C LEU A 124 12.60 8.32 -19.67
N LEU A 125 12.58 8.13 -18.36
CA LEU A 125 13.27 9.02 -17.42
C LEU A 125 14.79 8.98 -17.59
N LYS A 126 15.37 7.79 -17.83
CA LYS A 126 16.79 7.66 -18.14
C LYS A 126 17.14 8.37 -19.45
N GLN A 127 16.33 8.21 -20.50
CA GLN A 127 16.51 8.89 -21.79
C GLN A 127 16.40 10.41 -21.69
N GLN A 128 15.60 10.92 -20.74
CA GLN A 128 15.49 12.35 -20.42
C GLN A 128 16.69 12.90 -19.62
N GLY A 129 17.67 12.05 -19.27
CA GLY A 129 18.90 12.46 -18.58
C GLY A 129 18.79 12.53 -17.05
N HIS A 130 17.75 11.96 -16.45
CA HIS A 130 17.63 11.85 -14.99
C HIS A 130 18.60 10.82 -14.40
N ASP A 131 19.03 11.04 -13.14
CA ASP A 131 19.72 10.02 -12.35
C ASP A 131 18.66 9.07 -11.75
N VAL A 132 18.44 7.92 -12.40
CA VAL A 132 17.30 7.05 -12.10
C VAL A 132 17.72 5.90 -11.18
N VAL A 133 16.92 5.65 -10.13
CA VAL A 133 17.03 4.46 -9.29
C VAL A 133 15.73 3.67 -9.31
N GLY A 134 15.81 2.35 -9.45
CA GLY A 134 14.65 1.47 -9.39
C GLY A 134 14.36 1.00 -7.97
N VAL A 135 13.09 1.07 -7.55
CA VAL A 135 12.62 0.57 -6.26
C VAL A 135 11.49 -0.43 -6.47
N PHE A 136 11.69 -1.68 -6.05
CA PHE A 136 10.65 -2.69 -5.97
C PHE A 136 10.00 -2.67 -4.59
N MET A 137 8.67 -2.74 -4.53
CA MET A 137 7.94 -2.81 -3.27
C MET A 137 7.48 -4.23 -3.01
N ARG A 138 7.83 -4.77 -1.85
CA ARG A 138 7.25 -5.99 -1.32
C ARG A 138 6.11 -5.61 -0.37
N ASN A 139 4.88 -5.84 -0.82
CA ASN A 139 3.68 -5.44 -0.08
C ASN A 139 2.88 -6.63 0.48
N TRP A 140 3.27 -7.85 0.10
CA TRP A 140 2.58 -9.08 0.48
C TRP A 140 3.58 -10.23 0.48
N ASP A 141 3.36 -11.19 1.37
CA ASP A 141 4.13 -12.44 1.43
C ASP A 141 3.18 -13.63 1.22
N GLU A 142 3.19 -14.22 0.02
CA GLU A 142 2.36 -15.41 -0.25
C GLU A 142 2.94 -16.69 0.39
N GLY A 143 4.24 -16.69 0.72
CA GLY A 143 4.95 -17.83 1.28
C GLY A 143 4.53 -18.10 2.72
N GLU A 144 4.33 -17.04 3.51
CA GLU A 144 3.77 -17.15 4.86
C GLU A 144 2.30 -17.64 4.85
N GLU A 145 1.51 -17.27 3.83
CA GLU A 145 0.09 -17.65 3.76
C GLU A 145 -0.17 -19.08 3.26
N THR A 146 0.59 -19.52 2.25
CA THR A 146 0.25 -20.75 1.51
C THR A 146 1.22 -21.90 1.78
N GLY A 147 2.36 -21.64 2.42
CA GLY A 147 3.43 -22.63 2.61
C GLY A 147 4.07 -23.12 1.31
N ASN A 148 3.73 -22.54 0.15
CA ASN A 148 4.23 -22.92 -1.16
C ASN A 148 5.34 -21.96 -1.60
N GLY A 149 6.53 -22.51 -1.87
CA GLY A 149 7.74 -21.75 -2.24
C GLY A 149 7.78 -21.14 -3.66
N ASN A 150 6.64 -21.06 -4.35
CA ASN A 150 6.55 -20.49 -5.71
C ASN A 150 5.70 -19.21 -5.68
N CYS A 151 6.19 -18.22 -4.96
CA CYS A 151 5.51 -16.95 -4.73
C CYS A 151 5.63 -16.01 -5.94
N SER A 152 4.51 -15.40 -6.32
CA SER A 152 4.43 -14.50 -7.48
C SER A 152 5.27 -13.22 -7.29
N VAL A 153 5.43 -12.79 -6.04
CA VAL A 153 6.18 -11.59 -5.65
C VAL A 153 7.68 -11.76 -5.90
N GLU A 154 8.26 -12.92 -5.60
CA GLU A 154 9.66 -13.25 -5.90
C GLU A 154 9.94 -13.16 -7.40
N GLN A 155 9.02 -13.66 -8.22
CA GLN A 155 9.17 -13.60 -9.67
C GLN A 155 9.09 -12.15 -10.15
N ASP A 156 8.17 -11.36 -9.62
CA ASP A 156 8.04 -9.94 -9.93
C ASP A 156 9.28 -9.13 -9.50
N CYS A 157 9.87 -9.44 -8.35
CA CYS A 157 11.13 -8.86 -7.89
C CYS A 157 12.29 -9.19 -8.85
N ARG A 158 12.43 -10.46 -9.24
CA ARG A 158 13.44 -10.90 -10.22
C ARG A 158 13.26 -10.20 -11.57
N ASP A 159 12.02 -10.02 -12.02
CA ASP A 159 11.73 -9.31 -13.27
C ASP A 159 12.05 -7.82 -13.15
N ALA A 160 11.75 -7.18 -12.02
CA ALA A 160 12.14 -5.80 -11.74
C ALA A 160 13.66 -5.61 -11.72
N GLN A 161 14.40 -6.56 -11.11
CA GLN A 161 15.86 -6.60 -11.13
C GLN A 161 16.41 -6.77 -12.56
N ARG A 162 15.80 -7.62 -13.39
CA ARG A 162 16.18 -7.76 -14.81
C ARG A 162 15.98 -6.46 -15.58
N VAL A 163 14.86 -5.78 -15.38
CA VAL A 163 14.60 -4.47 -15.99
C VAL A 163 15.66 -3.45 -15.57
N CYS A 164 15.95 -3.34 -14.28
CA CYS A 164 16.93 -2.37 -13.79
C CYS A 164 18.34 -2.69 -14.30
N ARG A 165 18.73 -3.97 -14.38
CA ARG A 165 20.02 -4.37 -14.99
C ARG A 165 20.09 -4.06 -16.47
N HIS A 166 19.03 -4.34 -17.25
CA HIS A 166 18.96 -4.02 -18.67
C HIS A 166 19.10 -2.52 -18.93
N LEU A 167 18.47 -1.71 -18.07
CA LEU A 167 18.53 -0.26 -18.13
C LEU A 167 19.74 0.33 -17.42
N ASP A 168 20.65 -0.48 -16.85
CA ASP A 168 21.79 -0.03 -16.04
C ASP A 168 21.38 1.01 -14.98
N LEU A 169 20.52 0.56 -14.06
CA LEU A 169 19.94 1.33 -12.95
C LEU A 169 20.28 0.65 -11.61
N PRO A 170 20.63 1.41 -10.55
CA PRO A 170 20.63 0.89 -9.19
C PRO A 170 19.24 0.33 -8.82
N PHE A 171 19.23 -0.77 -8.09
CA PHE A 171 18.01 -1.46 -7.67
C PHE A 171 17.94 -1.57 -6.15
N TYR A 172 16.79 -1.23 -5.59
CA TYR A 172 16.49 -1.36 -4.17
C TYR A 172 15.16 -2.10 -3.97
N GLU A 173 15.05 -2.80 -2.85
CA GLU A 173 13.83 -3.44 -2.40
C GLU A 173 13.35 -2.72 -1.13
N ALA A 174 12.07 -2.40 -1.09
CA ALA A 174 11.40 -1.79 0.05
C ALA A 174 10.34 -2.76 0.57
N ASP A 175 10.47 -3.17 1.83
CA ASP A 175 9.50 -4.03 2.50
C ASP A 175 8.42 -3.16 3.18
N PHE A 176 7.18 -3.35 2.73
CA PHE A 176 5.99 -2.72 3.27
C PHE A 176 4.92 -3.76 3.64
N VAL A 177 5.26 -5.04 3.83
CA VAL A 177 4.29 -6.11 4.12
C VAL A 177 3.46 -5.79 5.37
N GLU A 178 4.11 -5.49 6.49
CA GLU A 178 3.43 -5.13 7.75
C GLU A 178 2.53 -3.91 7.59
N ARG A 179 3.02 -2.90 6.88
CA ARG A 179 2.29 -1.65 6.67
C ARG A 179 1.08 -1.86 5.77
N TYR A 180 1.23 -2.62 4.69
CA TYR A 180 0.14 -2.97 3.78
C TYR A 180 -0.93 -3.78 4.50
N TRP A 181 -0.52 -4.74 5.34
CA TRP A 181 -1.44 -5.53 6.15
C TRP A 181 -2.34 -4.64 7.01
N HIS A 182 -1.74 -3.72 7.78
CA HIS A 182 -2.50 -2.87 8.70
C HIS A 182 -3.25 -1.72 8.02
N GLU A 183 -2.67 -1.06 7.02
CA GLU A 183 -3.24 0.17 6.44
C GLU A 183 -4.10 -0.05 5.20
N VAL A 184 -4.12 -1.28 4.65
CA VAL A 184 -4.90 -1.62 3.46
C VAL A 184 -5.72 -2.88 3.68
N PHE A 185 -5.09 -3.98 4.10
CA PHE A 185 -5.74 -5.29 4.08
C PHE A 185 -6.77 -5.47 5.20
N LEU A 186 -6.45 -5.10 6.45
CA LEU A 186 -7.39 -5.24 7.57
C LEU A 186 -8.66 -4.41 7.36
N ASP A 187 -8.54 -3.18 6.84
CA ASP A 187 -9.68 -2.34 6.49
C ASP A 187 -10.53 -2.97 5.37
N PHE A 188 -9.88 -3.52 4.33
CA PHE A 188 -10.55 -4.27 3.28
C PHE A 188 -11.36 -5.47 3.82
N VAL A 189 -10.75 -6.27 4.72
CA VAL A 189 -11.43 -7.41 5.38
C VAL A 189 -12.62 -6.93 6.23
N ALA A 190 -12.43 -5.89 7.04
CA ALA A 190 -13.48 -5.33 7.88
C ALA A 190 -14.68 -4.83 7.05
N GLN A 191 -14.43 -4.13 5.95
CA GLN A 191 -15.49 -3.67 5.03
C GLN A 191 -16.22 -4.84 4.36
N CYS A 192 -15.51 -5.89 3.92
CA CYS A 192 -16.14 -7.10 3.40
C CYS A 192 -17.00 -7.79 4.48
N GLY A 193 -16.53 -7.82 5.73
CA GLY A 193 -17.29 -8.33 6.88
C GLY A 193 -18.56 -7.53 7.20
N ARG A 194 -18.62 -6.25 6.81
CA ARG A 194 -19.85 -5.43 6.84
C ARG A 194 -20.71 -5.60 5.58
N GLY A 195 -20.36 -6.53 4.70
CA GLY A 195 -21.05 -6.74 3.43
C GLY A 195 -20.86 -5.60 2.44
N LEU A 196 -19.77 -4.82 2.52
CA LEU A 196 -19.42 -3.80 1.52
C LEU A 196 -18.53 -4.39 0.42
N THR A 197 -18.34 -3.64 -0.67
CA THR A 197 -17.39 -3.97 -1.75
C THR A 197 -16.26 -2.93 -1.77
N PRO A 198 -15.22 -3.08 -0.94
CA PRO A 198 -14.11 -2.14 -0.86
C PRO A 198 -13.20 -2.16 -2.10
N ASN A 199 -12.53 -1.04 -2.36
CA ASN A 199 -11.47 -0.93 -3.36
C ASN A 199 -10.11 -0.72 -2.67
N PRO A 200 -9.27 -1.77 -2.55
CA PRO A 200 -7.99 -1.68 -1.81
C PRO A 200 -6.90 -0.92 -2.56
N ASP A 201 -7.08 -0.65 -3.86
CA ASP A 201 -6.09 0.10 -4.64
C ASP A 201 -6.07 1.59 -4.26
N LEU A 202 -7.20 2.14 -3.80
CA LEU A 202 -7.28 3.52 -3.30
C LEU A 202 -6.38 3.73 -2.07
N PRO A 203 -6.54 2.99 -0.94
CA PRO A 203 -5.65 3.13 0.19
C PRO A 203 -4.21 2.66 -0.11
N CYS A 204 -4.00 1.67 -0.99
CA CYS A 204 -2.66 1.29 -1.44
C CYS A 204 -1.90 2.47 -2.09
N ASN A 205 -2.54 3.21 -2.99
CA ASN A 205 -1.91 4.40 -3.57
C ASN A 205 -1.67 5.47 -2.48
N ARG A 206 -2.67 5.77 -1.65
CA ARG A 206 -2.57 6.81 -0.60
C ARG A 206 -1.51 6.52 0.46
N ARG A 207 -1.47 5.31 1.00
CA ARG A 207 -0.69 4.93 2.20
C ARG A 207 0.64 4.27 1.86
N ILE A 208 0.71 3.54 0.75
CA ILE A 208 1.90 2.78 0.38
C ILE A 208 2.68 3.52 -0.69
N LYS A 209 2.11 3.75 -1.88
CA LYS A 209 2.87 4.31 -3.01
C LYS A 209 3.23 5.79 -2.83
N PHE A 210 2.29 6.61 -2.37
CA PHE A 210 2.50 8.06 -2.23
C PHE A 210 2.75 8.50 -0.80
N ASP A 211 2.94 7.56 0.14
CA ASP A 211 3.46 7.87 1.49
C ASP A 211 4.67 7.01 1.85
N ALA A 212 4.51 5.70 2.07
CA ALA A 212 5.63 4.82 2.47
C ALA A 212 6.79 4.82 1.46
N LEU A 213 6.48 4.55 0.18
CA LEU A 213 7.47 4.54 -0.89
C LEU A 213 8.07 5.93 -1.13
N ARG A 214 7.28 7.00 -0.99
CA ARG A 214 7.78 8.37 -1.12
C ARG A 214 8.84 8.66 -0.06
N LYS A 215 8.55 8.35 1.21
CA LYS A 215 9.51 8.48 2.32
C LYS A 215 10.75 7.60 2.13
N PHE A 216 10.57 6.39 1.61
CA PHE A 216 11.70 5.51 1.29
C PHE A 216 12.59 6.12 0.19
N ALA A 217 11.98 6.65 -0.88
CA ALA A 217 12.70 7.33 -1.96
C ALA A 217 13.45 8.58 -1.47
N GLU A 218 12.82 9.40 -0.62
CA GLU A 218 13.46 10.54 0.05
C GLU A 218 14.67 10.08 0.89
N GLY A 219 14.54 8.97 1.62
CA GLY A 219 15.63 8.36 2.39
C GLY A 219 16.81 7.84 1.55
N LEU A 220 16.57 7.50 0.28
CA LEU A 220 17.61 7.19 -0.71
C LEU A 220 18.27 8.44 -1.29
N GLY A 221 17.77 9.64 -0.98
CA GLY A 221 18.23 10.91 -1.53
C GLY A 221 17.63 11.24 -2.90
N ALA A 222 16.50 10.64 -3.27
CA ALA A 222 15.80 10.99 -4.50
C ALA A 222 15.07 12.34 -4.36
N ASP A 223 15.16 13.17 -5.40
CA ASP A 223 14.45 14.45 -5.47
C ASP A 223 12.98 14.26 -5.86
N THR A 224 12.64 13.13 -6.48
CA THR A 224 11.34 12.91 -7.13
C THR A 224 11.01 11.42 -7.15
N LEU A 225 9.73 11.11 -6.94
CA LEU A 225 9.18 9.76 -7.10
C LEU A 225 8.49 9.64 -8.46
N ALA A 226 8.70 8.54 -9.17
CA ALA A 226 7.97 8.23 -10.39
C ALA A 226 7.29 6.87 -10.32
N THR A 227 6.14 6.77 -10.97
CA THR A 227 5.39 5.50 -11.08
C THR A 227 4.87 5.33 -12.49
N GLY A 228 4.63 4.09 -12.89
CA GLY A 228 4.04 3.76 -14.21
C GLY A 228 2.53 4.00 -14.30
N HIS A 229 1.96 4.97 -13.57
CA HIS A 229 0.54 5.28 -13.67
C HIS A 229 0.21 6.04 -14.95
N TYR A 230 -0.91 5.69 -15.58
CA TYR A 230 -1.51 6.42 -16.70
C TYR A 230 -2.38 7.57 -16.16
N ALA A 231 -1.73 8.58 -15.60
CA ALA A 231 -2.34 9.81 -15.13
C ALA A 231 -1.38 10.97 -15.42
N ARG A 232 -1.86 12.21 -15.37
CA ARG A 232 -1.03 13.39 -15.60
C ARG A 232 -1.09 14.31 -14.39
N LEU A 233 -0.04 15.10 -14.20
CA LEU A 233 -0.01 16.18 -13.22
C LEU A 233 0.17 17.50 -13.96
N ALA A 234 -0.58 18.52 -13.55
CA ALA A 234 -0.41 19.88 -14.04
C ALA A 234 -0.12 20.84 -12.89
N HIS A 235 0.65 21.89 -13.17
CA HIS A 235 0.92 22.94 -12.20
C HIS A 235 -0.36 23.75 -11.93
N SER A 236 -0.59 24.12 -10.67
CA SER A 236 -1.79 24.83 -10.19
C SER A 236 -1.50 26.25 -9.69
N GLY A 237 -0.26 26.71 -9.81
CA GLY A 237 0.24 27.97 -9.26
C GLY A 237 1.26 27.77 -8.15
N GLU A 238 1.98 28.83 -7.78
CA GLU A 238 2.99 28.77 -6.73
C GLU A 238 2.38 28.34 -5.38
N GLY A 239 3.11 27.49 -4.65
CA GLY A 239 2.69 26.97 -3.34
C GLY A 239 1.54 25.96 -3.38
N LYS A 240 0.75 25.86 -4.45
CA LYS A 240 -0.41 24.97 -4.54
C LYS A 240 -0.01 23.52 -4.91
N PRO A 241 -0.77 22.51 -4.45
CA PRO A 241 -0.54 21.13 -4.87
C PRO A 241 -0.89 20.95 -6.35
N PRO A 242 -0.19 20.08 -7.09
CA PRO A 242 -0.48 19.86 -8.51
C PRO A 242 -1.89 19.32 -8.75
N LEU A 243 -2.47 19.66 -9.90
CA LEU A 243 -3.74 19.10 -10.35
C LEU A 243 -3.53 17.68 -10.87
N LEU A 244 -4.33 16.73 -10.38
CA LEU A 244 -4.42 15.41 -10.98
C LEU A 244 -5.31 15.45 -12.21
N LEU A 245 -4.76 15.06 -13.35
CA LEU A 245 -5.43 14.99 -14.64
C LEU A 245 -5.52 13.54 -15.13
N ARG A 246 -6.55 13.26 -15.94
CA ARG A 246 -6.70 11.96 -16.60
C ARG A 246 -5.55 11.68 -17.56
N GLY A 247 -5.15 10.41 -17.65
CA GLY A 247 -4.29 9.93 -18.73
C GLY A 247 -4.94 10.13 -20.10
N VAL A 248 -4.14 10.28 -21.15
CA VAL A 248 -4.67 10.48 -22.52
C VAL A 248 -5.37 9.24 -23.08
N ASP A 249 -4.97 8.05 -22.62
CA ASP A 249 -5.62 6.79 -22.96
C ASP A 249 -6.80 6.53 -22.02
N SER A 250 -8.01 6.85 -22.46
CA SER A 250 -9.23 6.69 -21.66
C SER A 250 -9.50 5.26 -21.21
N SER A 251 -8.99 4.25 -21.94
CA SER A 251 -9.15 2.83 -21.60
C SER A 251 -8.22 2.37 -20.46
N LYS A 252 -7.19 3.18 -20.18
CA LYS A 252 -6.15 2.92 -19.19
C LYS A 252 -5.95 4.03 -18.17
N ASP A 253 -6.67 5.14 -18.26
CA ASP A 253 -6.62 6.24 -17.31
C ASP A 253 -6.75 5.73 -15.87
N GLN A 254 -5.70 5.94 -15.08
CA GLN A 254 -5.60 5.46 -13.71
C GLN A 254 -5.87 6.56 -12.67
N SER A 255 -6.32 7.75 -13.09
CA SER A 255 -6.71 8.83 -12.18
C SER A 255 -7.74 8.38 -11.13
N TYR A 256 -8.64 7.45 -11.50
CA TYR A 256 -9.61 6.83 -10.58
C TYR A 256 -8.95 6.21 -9.34
N PHE A 257 -7.82 5.52 -9.49
CA PHE A 257 -7.14 4.87 -8.35
C PHE A 257 -6.28 5.84 -7.53
N LEU A 258 -6.09 7.05 -8.03
CA LEU A 258 -5.37 8.14 -7.37
C LEU A 258 -6.31 9.13 -6.68
N ALA A 259 -7.63 8.93 -6.78
CA ALA A 259 -8.64 9.84 -6.27
C ALA A 259 -8.58 10.04 -4.75
N SER A 260 -8.02 9.09 -3.99
CA SER A 260 -7.81 9.19 -2.53
C SER A 260 -6.48 9.85 -2.13
N VAL A 261 -5.60 10.17 -3.08
CA VAL A 261 -4.28 10.71 -2.78
C VAL A 261 -4.41 12.21 -2.51
N HIS A 262 -3.81 12.69 -1.42
CA HIS A 262 -3.76 14.12 -1.14
C HIS A 262 -2.82 14.82 -2.12
N GLY A 263 -3.20 16.00 -2.64
CA GLY A 263 -2.43 16.70 -3.67
C GLY A 263 -0.99 17.02 -3.24
N ASP A 264 -0.75 17.28 -1.95
CA ASP A 264 0.61 17.48 -1.43
C ASP A 264 1.51 16.25 -1.59
N ALA A 265 0.95 15.04 -1.51
CA ALA A 265 1.69 13.80 -1.72
C ALA A 265 2.10 13.59 -3.20
N LEU A 266 1.52 14.38 -4.11
CA LEU A 266 1.84 14.40 -5.53
C LEU A 266 2.88 15.49 -5.87
N ARG A 267 3.35 16.26 -4.87
CA ARG A 267 4.50 17.14 -5.04
C ARG A 267 5.74 16.31 -5.34
N ASN A 268 6.53 16.75 -6.31
CA ASN A 268 7.73 16.03 -6.75
C ASN A 268 7.43 14.58 -7.17
N VAL A 269 6.30 14.38 -7.86
CA VAL A 269 5.93 13.09 -8.48
C VAL A 269 5.92 13.22 -9.99
N LEU A 270 6.33 12.16 -10.69
CA LEU A 270 6.24 12.04 -12.15
C LEU A 270 5.37 10.84 -12.55
N PHE A 271 4.56 11.05 -13.60
CA PHE A 271 3.81 10.00 -14.29
C PHE A 271 4.22 9.96 -15.77
N PRO A 272 5.35 9.30 -16.11
CA PRO A 272 5.92 9.37 -17.46
C PRO A 272 5.00 8.83 -18.56
N LEU A 273 4.02 7.98 -18.21
CA LEU A 273 3.12 7.33 -19.15
C LEU A 273 1.81 8.10 -19.37
N GLY A 274 1.54 9.17 -18.61
CA GLY A 274 0.27 9.87 -18.64
C GLY A 274 -0.15 10.44 -20.00
N ALA A 275 0.84 10.73 -20.85
CA ALA A 275 0.67 11.26 -22.20
C ALA A 275 0.78 10.19 -23.31
N LEU A 276 0.87 8.91 -22.96
CA LEU A 276 1.07 7.81 -23.91
C LEU A 276 -0.13 6.86 -23.93
N ARG A 277 -0.37 6.22 -25.07
CA ARG A 277 -1.30 5.09 -25.14
C ARG A 277 -0.59 3.82 -24.75
N LYS A 278 -1.34 2.87 -24.19
CA LYS A 278 -0.77 1.57 -23.77
C LYS A 278 -0.16 0.78 -24.92
N ALA A 279 -0.68 0.94 -26.13
CA ALA A 279 -0.11 0.33 -27.33
C ALA A 279 1.32 0.86 -27.58
N ASP A 280 1.49 2.19 -27.57
CA ASP A 280 2.78 2.85 -27.77
C ASP A 280 3.80 2.42 -26.72
N VAL A 281 3.39 2.34 -25.45
CA VAL A 281 4.23 1.83 -24.35
C VAL A 281 4.70 0.40 -24.61
N ARG A 282 3.85 -0.48 -25.17
CA ARG A 282 4.27 -1.84 -25.52
C ARG A 282 5.25 -1.86 -26.70
N SER A 283 5.05 -1.02 -27.71
CA SER A 283 5.97 -0.89 -28.84
C SER A 283 7.34 -0.40 -28.39
N MET A 284 7.39 0.66 -27.58
CA MET A 284 8.62 1.18 -26.99
C MET A 284 9.39 0.11 -26.19
N ALA A 285 8.68 -0.72 -25.42
CA ALA A 285 9.31 -1.79 -24.68
C ALA A 285 9.93 -2.86 -25.60
N ALA A 286 9.23 -3.22 -26.68
CA ALA A 286 9.71 -4.18 -27.65
C ALA A 286 10.94 -3.67 -28.42
N GLU A 287 10.91 -2.41 -28.87
CA GLU A 287 12.01 -1.73 -29.55
C GLU A 287 13.26 -1.64 -28.67
N ALA A 288 13.08 -1.39 -27.37
CA ALA A 288 14.17 -1.33 -26.40
C ALA A 288 14.69 -2.71 -25.94
N GLY A 289 14.14 -3.81 -26.47
CA GLY A 289 14.51 -5.17 -26.09
C GLY A 289 14.19 -5.53 -24.63
N LEU A 290 13.23 -4.84 -24.00
CA LEU A 290 12.85 -5.10 -22.62
C LEU A 290 12.06 -6.42 -22.54
N ALA A 291 12.56 -7.38 -21.73
CA ALA A 291 11.87 -8.66 -21.51
C ALA A 291 10.41 -8.49 -21.01
N ALA A 292 10.11 -7.37 -20.36
CA ALA A 292 8.77 -7.04 -19.91
C ALA A 292 7.76 -6.79 -21.05
N ALA A 293 8.20 -6.56 -22.29
CA ALA A 293 7.34 -6.27 -23.44
C ALA A 293 6.29 -7.36 -23.70
N SER A 294 6.69 -8.63 -23.55
CA SER A 294 5.81 -9.80 -23.72
C SER A 294 4.93 -10.08 -22.49
N ARG A 295 5.17 -9.41 -21.36
CA ARG A 295 4.44 -9.64 -20.11
C ARG A 295 3.00 -9.13 -20.24
N ARG A 296 2.06 -9.98 -19.80
CA ARG A 296 0.65 -9.58 -19.66
C ARG A 296 0.52 -8.57 -18.53
N SER A 297 -0.33 -7.57 -18.69
CA SER A 297 -0.65 -6.66 -17.59
C SER A 297 -1.26 -7.43 -16.42
N SER A 298 -0.80 -7.16 -15.21
CA SER A 298 -1.42 -7.69 -14.00
C SER A 298 -2.88 -7.26 -13.94
N ALA A 299 -3.76 -8.20 -13.59
CA ALA A 299 -5.18 -7.96 -13.43
C ALA A 299 -5.60 -8.57 -12.08
N GLY A 300 -6.50 -7.88 -11.37
CA GLY A 300 -6.89 -8.24 -10.01
C GLY A 300 -6.13 -7.45 -8.94
N ILE A 301 -6.57 -7.63 -7.70
CA ILE A 301 -5.98 -6.99 -6.51
C ILE A 301 -4.63 -7.65 -6.20
N CYS A 302 -3.63 -6.84 -5.87
CA CYS A 302 -2.23 -7.27 -5.70
C CYS A 302 -2.06 -8.53 -4.85
N PHE A 303 -2.68 -8.59 -3.67
CA PHE A 303 -2.55 -9.74 -2.76
C PHE A 303 -3.39 -10.94 -3.18
N ILE A 304 -4.49 -10.78 -3.92
CA ILE A 304 -5.31 -11.92 -4.35
C ILE A 304 -4.62 -12.66 -5.48
N GLY A 305 -3.97 -11.91 -6.39
CA GLY A 305 -3.36 -12.45 -7.59
C GLY A 305 -4.41 -13.13 -8.48
N ARG A 306 -4.23 -14.43 -8.75
CA ARG A 306 -5.13 -15.24 -9.60
C ARG A 306 -6.17 -16.06 -8.82
N ARG A 307 -6.18 -15.95 -7.48
CA ARG A 307 -7.08 -16.72 -6.60
C ARG A 307 -8.55 -16.28 -6.81
N ASN A 308 -9.49 -17.18 -6.55
CA ASN A 308 -10.91 -16.81 -6.51
C ASN A 308 -11.15 -15.88 -5.31
N PHE A 309 -11.75 -14.70 -5.55
CA PHE A 309 -11.99 -13.71 -4.48
C PHE A 309 -12.83 -14.27 -3.34
N GLY A 310 -13.90 -14.99 -3.65
CA GLY A 310 -14.80 -15.56 -2.65
C GLY A 310 -14.13 -16.62 -1.79
N ASP A 311 -13.23 -17.45 -2.35
CA ASP A 311 -12.45 -18.42 -1.56
C ASP A 311 -11.36 -17.75 -0.73
N PHE A 312 -10.75 -16.69 -1.27
CA PHE A 312 -9.74 -15.90 -0.57
C PHE A 312 -10.34 -15.19 0.64
N ILE A 313 -11.42 -14.42 0.45
CA ILE A 313 -11.97 -13.59 1.53
C ILE A 313 -12.60 -14.43 2.66
N SER A 314 -13.11 -15.62 2.35
CA SER A 314 -13.61 -16.59 3.35
C SER A 314 -12.56 -17.07 4.36
N GLN A 315 -11.26 -16.87 4.08
CA GLN A 315 -10.19 -17.22 5.03
C GLN A 315 -10.03 -16.18 6.14
N TYR A 316 -10.50 -14.94 5.92
CA TYR A 316 -10.31 -13.81 6.84
C TYR A 316 -11.62 -13.28 7.40
N VAL A 317 -12.72 -13.41 6.65
CA VAL A 317 -14.05 -13.00 7.08
C VAL A 317 -14.81 -14.20 7.61
N ALA A 318 -15.40 -14.05 8.80
CA ALA A 318 -16.26 -15.08 9.38
C ALA A 318 -17.38 -15.48 8.40
N PRO A 319 -17.71 -16.79 8.27
CA PRO A 319 -18.74 -17.25 7.37
C PRO A 319 -20.05 -16.48 7.55
N MET A 320 -20.53 -15.91 6.45
CA MET A 320 -21.76 -15.11 6.42
C MET A 320 -22.76 -15.76 5.45
N PRO A 321 -23.38 -16.88 5.84
CA PRO A 321 -24.45 -17.46 5.06
C PRO A 321 -25.67 -16.54 5.10
N GLY A 322 -26.40 -16.52 4.01
CA GLY A 322 -27.67 -15.81 3.88
C GLY A 322 -28.59 -16.54 2.93
N ARG A 323 -29.59 -15.81 2.42
CA ARG A 323 -30.52 -16.31 1.40
C ARG A 323 -30.71 -15.29 0.30
N PHE A 324 -31.01 -15.76 -0.90
CA PHE A 324 -31.44 -14.92 -2.00
C PHE A 324 -32.93 -14.68 -1.93
N VAL A 325 -33.35 -13.42 -2.03
CA VAL A 325 -34.78 -13.04 -2.06
C VAL A 325 -35.03 -12.22 -3.31
N GLU A 326 -36.03 -12.60 -4.10
CA GLU A 326 -36.44 -11.85 -5.28
C GLU A 326 -37.15 -10.56 -4.87
N VAL A 327 -36.72 -9.43 -5.43
CA VAL A 327 -37.41 -8.15 -5.24
C VAL A 327 -38.77 -8.15 -5.94
N GLY A 328 -39.76 -7.50 -5.33
CA GLY A 328 -41.13 -7.46 -5.84
C GLY A 328 -41.97 -8.67 -5.40
N SER A 329 -41.53 -9.90 -5.69
CA SER A 329 -42.28 -11.12 -5.30
C SER A 329 -42.05 -11.54 -3.84
N GLY A 330 -40.88 -11.20 -3.28
CA GLY A 330 -40.47 -11.65 -1.95
C GLY A 330 -40.12 -13.15 -1.90
N CYS A 331 -40.03 -13.82 -3.04
CA CYS A 331 -39.77 -15.26 -3.11
C CYS A 331 -38.36 -15.59 -2.59
N ASP A 332 -38.27 -16.55 -1.67
CA ASP A 332 -36.99 -17.13 -1.23
C ASP A 332 -36.46 -18.06 -2.32
N LEU A 333 -35.30 -17.72 -2.87
CA LEU A 333 -34.65 -18.44 -3.97
C LEU A 333 -33.53 -19.37 -3.48
N GLY A 334 -33.43 -19.58 -2.17
CA GLY A 334 -32.49 -20.51 -1.55
C GLY A 334 -31.21 -19.86 -1.00
N PRO A 335 -30.24 -20.68 -0.59
CA PRO A 335 -29.12 -20.24 0.22
C PRO A 335 -28.09 -19.43 -0.59
N CYS A 336 -27.51 -18.43 0.08
CA CYS A 336 -26.34 -17.68 -0.34
C CYS A 336 -25.16 -18.03 0.57
N ALA A 337 -24.17 -18.76 0.04
CA ALA A 337 -23.04 -19.23 0.84
C ALA A 337 -22.04 -18.13 1.24
N LYS A 338 -21.91 -17.06 0.45
CA LYS A 338 -20.82 -16.08 0.58
C LYS A 338 -21.32 -14.63 0.45
N LEU A 339 -22.18 -14.17 1.37
CA LEU A 339 -22.75 -12.81 1.32
C LEU A 339 -21.66 -11.73 1.26
N ALA A 340 -20.62 -11.87 2.08
CA ALA A 340 -19.48 -10.95 2.14
C ALA A 340 -18.70 -10.82 0.82
N ALA A 341 -18.80 -11.81 -0.08
CA ALA A 341 -18.10 -11.81 -1.37
C ALA A 341 -18.98 -11.32 -2.53
N ILE A 342 -20.24 -10.94 -2.26
CA ILE A 342 -21.20 -10.54 -3.28
C ILE A 342 -21.22 -9.03 -3.45
N THR A 343 -21.24 -8.57 -4.70
CA THR A 343 -21.31 -7.15 -5.06
C THR A 343 -22.62 -6.80 -5.75
N HIS A 344 -23.11 -5.57 -5.54
CA HIS A 344 -24.26 -5.04 -6.26
C HIS A 344 -24.03 -5.09 -7.78
N GLY A 345 -25.05 -5.50 -8.55
CA GLY A 345 -24.97 -5.71 -10.00
C GLY A 345 -24.27 -7.01 -10.42
N GLN A 346 -23.76 -7.81 -9.48
CA GLN A 346 -23.21 -9.13 -9.79
C GLN A 346 -24.32 -10.11 -10.18
N ARG A 347 -24.03 -11.00 -11.14
CA ARG A 347 -24.91 -12.15 -11.42
C ARG A 347 -24.92 -13.10 -10.20
N ALA A 348 -26.11 -13.41 -9.68
CA ALA A 348 -26.27 -14.17 -8.45
C ALA A 348 -25.95 -15.67 -8.58
N GLY A 349 -25.97 -16.21 -9.81
CA GLY A 349 -25.60 -17.61 -10.06
C GLY A 349 -26.58 -18.65 -9.51
N ILE A 350 -27.84 -18.25 -9.26
CA ILE A 350 -28.91 -19.12 -8.76
C ILE A 350 -29.31 -20.11 -9.87
N GLY A 351 -29.13 -21.41 -9.60
CA GLY A 351 -29.48 -22.49 -10.53
C GLY A 351 -30.99 -22.65 -10.68
N GLY A 352 -31.46 -23.03 -11.87
CA GLY A 352 -32.88 -23.31 -12.13
C GLY A 352 -33.78 -22.09 -12.39
N ALA A 353 -33.26 -20.86 -12.27
CA ALA A 353 -34.00 -19.68 -12.68
C ALA A 353 -34.08 -19.57 -14.21
N ALA A 354 -35.28 -19.30 -14.74
CA ALA A 354 -35.51 -19.11 -16.18
C ALA A 354 -34.73 -17.89 -16.72
N ASP A 355 -34.70 -16.81 -15.95
CA ASP A 355 -33.99 -15.57 -16.27
C ASP A 355 -32.68 -15.46 -15.49
N ARG A 356 -31.76 -14.63 -16.01
CA ARG A 356 -30.55 -14.27 -15.27
C ARG A 356 -30.93 -13.38 -14.09
N MET A 357 -30.53 -13.79 -12.89
CA MET A 357 -30.70 -13.02 -11.66
C MET A 357 -29.47 -12.17 -11.35
N TYR A 358 -29.70 -10.92 -10.97
CA TYR A 358 -28.67 -9.96 -10.59
C TYR A 358 -28.91 -9.44 -9.18
N VAL A 359 -27.84 -9.23 -8.42
CA VAL A 359 -27.90 -8.70 -7.07
C VAL A 359 -28.23 -7.21 -7.11
N VAL A 360 -29.28 -6.81 -6.40
CA VAL A 360 -29.77 -5.41 -6.34
C VAL A 360 -29.71 -4.82 -4.93
N GLY A 361 -29.33 -5.62 -3.94
CA GLY A 361 -29.22 -5.12 -2.57
C GLY A 361 -28.73 -6.19 -1.61
N LYS A 362 -28.29 -5.75 -0.43
CA LYS A 362 -27.88 -6.62 0.67
C LYS A 362 -28.45 -6.04 1.96
N ASP A 363 -29.14 -6.88 2.72
CA ASP A 363 -29.48 -6.62 4.11
C ASP A 363 -28.62 -7.54 4.97
N VAL A 364 -27.52 -6.97 5.47
CA VAL A 364 -26.50 -7.71 6.23
C VAL A 364 -27.02 -8.14 7.60
N PRO A 365 -27.75 -7.30 8.37
CA PRO A 365 -28.41 -7.73 9.61
C PRO A 365 -29.35 -8.91 9.42
N GLN A 366 -30.20 -8.91 8.39
CA GLN A 366 -31.15 -9.99 8.12
C GLN A 366 -30.56 -11.16 7.32
N ARG A 367 -29.30 -11.05 6.87
CA ARG A 367 -28.63 -12.04 6.01
C ARG A 367 -29.38 -12.29 4.69
N ILE A 368 -29.91 -11.23 4.08
CA ILE A 368 -30.65 -11.31 2.81
C ILE A 368 -29.82 -10.67 1.69
N VAL A 369 -29.78 -11.35 0.56
CA VAL A 369 -29.28 -10.79 -0.71
C VAL A 369 -30.45 -10.63 -1.64
N TYR A 370 -30.82 -9.38 -1.91
CA TYR A 370 -31.90 -9.07 -2.83
C TYR A 370 -31.45 -9.24 -4.27
N VAL A 371 -32.27 -9.90 -5.08
CA VAL A 371 -31.99 -10.16 -6.50
C VAL A 371 -33.17 -9.80 -7.38
N ALA A 372 -32.89 -9.44 -8.62
CA ALA A 372 -33.88 -9.13 -9.64
C ALA A 372 -33.60 -9.89 -10.94
N ARG A 373 -34.67 -10.13 -11.73
CA ARG A 373 -34.58 -10.72 -13.07
C ARG A 373 -34.15 -9.68 -14.09
N GLY A 374 -33.22 -10.05 -14.97
CA GLY A 374 -32.78 -9.19 -16.06
C GLY A 374 -31.75 -8.14 -15.63
N GLY A 375 -30.91 -7.72 -16.57
CA GLY A 375 -29.86 -6.72 -16.33
C GLY A 375 -30.34 -5.27 -16.42
N ASP A 376 -31.62 -5.08 -16.77
CA ASP A 376 -32.33 -3.83 -17.02
C ASP A 376 -33.42 -3.56 -15.96
N HIS A 377 -33.51 -4.40 -14.93
CA HIS A 377 -34.47 -4.20 -13.84
C HIS A 377 -34.23 -2.87 -13.10
N ALA A 378 -35.29 -2.11 -12.85
CA ALA A 378 -35.22 -0.77 -12.25
C ALA A 378 -34.42 -0.71 -10.94
N ALA A 379 -34.52 -1.74 -10.09
CA ALA A 379 -33.76 -1.85 -8.84
C ALA A 379 -32.22 -1.90 -8.99
N LEU A 380 -31.69 -2.11 -10.22
CA LEU A 380 -30.25 -2.01 -10.49
C LEU A 380 -29.77 -0.56 -10.70
N PHE A 381 -30.71 0.38 -10.89
CA PHE A 381 -30.42 1.75 -11.27
C PHE A 381 -30.77 2.72 -10.15
N THR A 382 -29.95 3.75 -10.02
CA THR A 382 -30.20 4.89 -9.15
C THR A 382 -29.76 6.16 -9.87
N ASN A 383 -30.43 7.28 -9.59
CA ASN A 383 -30.06 8.62 -10.04
C ASN A 383 -29.34 9.43 -8.94
N THR A 384 -29.27 8.90 -7.72
CA THR A 384 -28.65 9.56 -6.56
C THR A 384 -27.75 8.61 -5.80
N ALA A 385 -26.65 9.13 -5.26
CA ALA A 385 -25.80 8.43 -4.31
C ALA A 385 -25.45 9.37 -3.18
N LEU A 386 -25.50 8.87 -1.94
CA LEU A 386 -25.00 9.59 -0.79
C LEU A 386 -23.54 9.23 -0.59
N LEU A 387 -22.70 10.24 -0.51
CA LEU A 387 -21.30 10.09 -0.14
C LEU A 387 -21.18 10.32 1.37
N HIS A 388 -20.27 9.60 2.02
CA HIS A 388 -19.78 10.02 3.33
C HIS A 388 -18.92 11.29 3.16
N GLU A 389 -17.81 11.43 3.88
CA GLU A 389 -16.91 12.56 3.71
C GLU A 389 -16.14 12.46 2.37
N PRO A 390 -16.34 13.41 1.42
CA PRO A 390 -15.61 13.40 0.17
C PRO A 390 -14.15 13.77 0.38
N HIS A 391 -13.24 13.01 -0.23
CA HIS A 391 -11.82 13.37 -0.28
C HIS A 391 -11.57 14.29 -1.47
N TRP A 392 -11.13 15.52 -1.19
CA TRP A 392 -10.72 16.48 -2.21
C TRP A 392 -9.20 16.46 -2.36
N ILE A 393 -8.70 16.21 -3.57
CA ILE A 393 -7.25 16.19 -3.86
C ILE A 393 -6.60 17.55 -3.55
N SER A 394 -7.36 18.64 -3.72
CA SER A 394 -6.98 20.01 -3.34
C SER A 394 -6.81 20.23 -1.84
N GLY A 395 -7.28 19.30 -0.99
CA GLY A 395 -7.30 19.42 0.47
C GLY A 395 -8.52 20.16 1.03
N ALA A 396 -9.35 20.77 0.18
CA ALA A 396 -10.57 21.46 0.56
C ALA A 396 -11.63 21.30 -0.53
N ALA A 397 -12.90 21.41 -0.13
CA ALA A 397 -14.04 21.42 -1.05
C ALA A 397 -13.88 22.54 -2.11
N PRO A 398 -14.32 22.31 -3.35
CA PRO A 398 -14.37 23.34 -4.38
C PRO A 398 -15.14 24.56 -3.91
N VAL A 399 -14.62 25.75 -4.23
CA VAL A 399 -15.28 27.03 -3.91
C VAL A 399 -16.71 27.08 -4.44
N ALA A 400 -16.97 26.46 -5.60
CA ALA A 400 -18.31 26.37 -6.18
C ALA A 400 -19.34 25.72 -5.24
N LEU A 401 -18.94 24.74 -4.40
CA LEU A 401 -19.82 24.14 -3.40
C LEU A 401 -20.01 25.01 -2.14
N MET A 402 -19.17 26.04 -1.95
CA MET A 402 -19.34 27.01 -0.88
C MET A 402 -20.23 28.19 -1.30
N GLU A 403 -20.25 28.51 -2.59
CA GLU A 403 -20.97 29.64 -3.16
C GLU A 403 -22.39 29.27 -3.66
N ALA A 404 -22.64 27.98 -3.91
CA ALA A 404 -23.90 27.46 -4.44
C ALA A 404 -24.30 26.16 -3.72
N PRO A 405 -25.60 25.79 -3.73
CA PRO A 405 -26.08 24.54 -3.12
C PRO A 405 -25.53 23.28 -3.79
N GLY A 406 -25.01 23.41 -5.02
CA GLY A 406 -24.40 22.31 -5.75
C GLY A 406 -23.44 22.76 -6.84
N MET A 407 -22.76 21.80 -7.43
CA MET A 407 -21.76 21.98 -8.48
C MET A 407 -21.93 20.93 -9.57
N ASP A 408 -22.04 21.38 -10.81
CA ASP A 408 -21.99 20.52 -11.98
C ASP A 408 -20.62 19.85 -12.09
N CYS A 409 -20.63 18.53 -12.20
CA CYS A 409 -19.43 17.75 -12.34
C CYS A 409 -19.70 16.46 -13.12
N SER A 410 -18.69 15.60 -13.20
CA SER A 410 -18.86 14.29 -13.78
C SER A 410 -18.33 13.22 -12.84
N TYR A 411 -19.04 12.09 -12.77
CA TYR A 411 -18.70 11.00 -11.86
C TYR A 411 -18.31 9.71 -12.58
N LYS A 412 -17.68 8.85 -11.80
CA LYS A 412 -17.36 7.46 -12.12
C LYS A 412 -17.50 6.64 -10.84
N ALA A 413 -18.50 5.77 -10.77
CA ALA A 413 -18.71 4.90 -9.62
C ALA A 413 -17.75 3.69 -9.62
N ARG A 414 -17.35 3.22 -10.81
CA ARG A 414 -16.42 2.09 -10.97
C ARG A 414 -15.38 2.31 -12.05
N TYR A 415 -14.20 1.71 -11.88
CA TYR A 415 -13.15 1.77 -12.90
C TYR A 415 -13.65 1.26 -14.26
N ARG A 416 -13.29 1.97 -15.34
CA ARG A 416 -13.77 1.80 -16.73
C ARG A 416 -15.26 2.04 -17.00
N GLN A 417 -16.03 2.56 -16.05
CA GLN A 417 -17.31 3.16 -16.40
C GLN A 417 -17.09 4.31 -17.40
N GLU A 418 -18.06 4.56 -18.26
CA GLU A 418 -18.13 5.85 -18.93
C GLU A 418 -18.35 6.95 -17.89
N VAL A 419 -17.95 8.16 -18.24
CA VAL A 419 -18.10 9.31 -17.35
C VAL A 419 -19.45 9.92 -17.64
N HIS A 420 -20.24 10.13 -16.59
CA HIS A 420 -21.57 10.71 -16.69
C HIS A 420 -21.61 12.05 -15.95
N GLN A 421 -22.45 12.97 -16.42
CA GLN A 421 -22.69 14.24 -15.74
C GLN A 421 -23.53 13.99 -14.48
N CYS A 422 -23.26 14.77 -13.43
CA CYS A 422 -24.03 14.79 -12.20
C CYS A 422 -23.89 16.17 -11.53
N GLU A 423 -24.79 16.44 -10.60
CA GLU A 423 -24.70 17.58 -9.69
C GLU A 423 -24.27 17.06 -8.32
N GLU A 424 -23.16 17.56 -7.80
CA GLU A 424 -22.75 17.33 -6.40
C GLU A 424 -23.42 18.39 -5.53
N GLN A 425 -24.14 17.98 -4.49
CA GLN A 425 -24.84 18.90 -3.59
C GLN A 425 -24.22 18.85 -2.19
N GLY A 426 -23.98 20.02 -1.60
CA GLY A 426 -23.55 20.12 -0.21
C GLY A 426 -24.68 19.74 0.74
N LEU A 427 -24.77 18.46 1.12
CA LEU A 427 -25.80 17.99 2.05
C LEU A 427 -25.31 18.14 3.50
N GLU A 428 -25.94 19.03 4.26
CA GLU A 428 -25.97 18.90 5.72
C GLU A 428 -26.90 17.74 6.07
N VAL A 429 -26.39 16.51 6.06
CA VAL A 429 -27.16 15.35 6.53
C VAL A 429 -27.24 15.44 8.06
N PRO A 430 -28.44 15.57 8.67
CA PRO A 430 -28.56 15.51 10.11
C PRO A 430 -27.98 14.18 10.60
N ALA A 431 -27.17 14.19 11.67
CA ALA A 431 -26.48 13.00 12.17
C ALA A 431 -27.41 11.78 12.40
N ALA A 432 -28.71 12.01 12.60
CA ALA A 432 -29.74 10.98 12.74
C ALA A 432 -30.05 10.18 11.45
N CYS A 433 -29.69 10.69 10.27
CA CYS A 433 -29.90 10.00 8.98
C CYS A 433 -28.66 9.22 8.50
N LEU A 434 -27.55 9.27 9.25
CA LEU A 434 -26.29 8.58 8.94
C LEU A 434 -26.20 7.16 9.54
N THR A 435 -27.32 6.56 9.94
CA THR A 435 -27.30 5.20 10.50
C THR A 435 -27.21 4.15 9.40
N ASP A 436 -26.01 3.56 9.30
CA ASP A 436 -25.51 2.36 8.60
C ASP A 436 -25.99 2.04 7.16
#